data_AF-A0A7C2QAU2-F1
#
_entry.id   AF-A0A7C2QAU2-F1
#
_cell.length_a   1.000
_cell.length_b   1.000
_cell.length_c   1.000
_cell.angle_alpha   90.00
_cell.angle_beta   90.00
_cell.angle_gamma   90.00
#
_symmetry.space_group_name_H-M   'P 1'
#
loop_
_entity.id
_entity.type
_entity.pdbx_description
1 polymer ?
#
loop_
_entity_poly.entity_id
_entity_poly.type
_entity_poly.pdbx_seq_one_letter_code
_entity_poly.pdbx_strand_id
1 'polypeptide(L)'
;MWTRRWFIILTAAAVVTLALACQLVGQMSRDELRRLLKEQVAIRQGELPYIEKVTVGTGFMAHGAPYLTQSLRFQRQGLMGYFPAEMTVEMVVPSDEKQAYRQAVFFAQTQFALPGTPGLPEGTHSGFPVGLKSWVYAPPDGAKPGPGQGTSVLVVYGGSVALRVSIQYQPIDPKAKTAVFLPVSREDRERSEYVARLLLSRVQMLLMNWEGSNVLRIHSGRATLPARKTSTGLYIPAGSALRQHGGVVKQGRTGVFTADWRGKRVTVPVAARVLLIGKQQISLSTPVLYDGQEVWVEARGFAQALGGKLVKQGGAISLSP
;
A
#
# COMPACT_ATOMS: atom_id res chain seq x y z
N MET A 1 3.98 -50.75 30.61
CA MET A 1 4.70 -49.46 30.80
C MET A 1 5.05 -48.72 29.49
N TRP A 2 4.95 -49.33 28.31
CA TRP A 2 5.37 -48.70 27.04
C TRP A 2 4.36 -47.76 26.37
N THR A 3 3.06 -47.84 26.71
CA THR A 3 2.00 -47.05 26.05
C THR A 3 1.86 -45.60 26.55
N ARG A 4 2.34 -45.29 27.77
CA ARG A 4 2.27 -43.92 28.33
C ARG A 4 3.30 -42.95 27.73
N ARG A 5 4.48 -43.43 27.29
CA ARG A 5 5.53 -42.55 26.74
C ARG A 5 5.18 -42.03 25.34
N TRP A 6 4.55 -42.84 24.50
CA TRP A 6 4.11 -42.42 23.16
C TRP A 6 2.99 -41.38 23.21
N PHE A 7 2.07 -41.50 24.16
CA PHE A 7 0.98 -40.54 24.32
C PHE A 7 1.46 -39.15 24.74
N ILE A 8 2.48 -39.08 25.61
CA ILE A 8 3.11 -37.81 26.04
C ILE A 8 3.91 -37.17 24.90
N ILE A 9 4.61 -37.97 24.08
CA ILE A 9 5.37 -37.44 22.94
C ILE A 9 4.44 -36.93 21.83
N LEU A 10 3.33 -37.62 21.56
CA LEU A 10 2.33 -37.17 20.57
C LEU A 10 1.56 -35.93 21.02
N THR A 11 1.22 -35.82 22.31
CA THR A 11 0.57 -34.61 22.84
C THR A 11 1.55 -33.44 22.93
N ALA A 12 2.80 -33.65 23.31
CA ALA A 12 3.83 -32.61 23.28
C ALA A 12 4.13 -32.14 21.85
N ALA A 13 4.23 -33.06 20.88
CA ALA A 13 4.44 -32.71 19.47
C ALA A 13 3.23 -31.98 18.88
N ALA A 14 2.00 -32.38 19.22
CA ALA A 14 0.77 -31.71 18.78
C ALA A 14 0.60 -30.32 19.42
N VAL A 15 0.95 -30.14 20.70
CA VAL A 15 0.93 -28.85 21.38
C VAL A 15 2.04 -27.94 20.87
N VAL A 16 3.23 -28.47 20.55
CA VAL A 16 4.32 -27.70 19.93
C VAL A 16 3.98 -27.32 18.49
N THR A 17 3.33 -28.19 17.71
CA THR A 17 2.85 -27.83 16.36
C THR A 17 1.65 -26.88 16.38
N LEU A 18 0.73 -26.97 17.35
CA LEU A 18 -0.33 -25.98 17.54
C LEU A 18 0.22 -24.63 18.04
N ALA A 19 1.21 -24.64 18.93
CA ALA A 19 1.89 -23.43 19.39
C ALA A 19 2.71 -22.76 18.28
N LEU A 20 3.38 -23.54 17.43
CA LEU A 20 4.06 -23.04 16.22
C LEU A 20 3.07 -22.56 15.13
N ALA A 21 1.90 -23.20 15.02
CA ALA A 21 0.84 -22.76 14.08
C ALA A 21 0.15 -21.47 14.54
N CYS A 22 0.00 -21.26 15.86
CA CYS A 22 -0.53 -20.01 16.42
C CYS A 22 0.50 -18.87 16.49
N GLN A 23 1.79 -19.15 16.31
CA GLN A 23 2.85 -18.13 16.48
C GLN A 23 3.10 -17.24 15.25
N LEU A 24 2.69 -17.61 14.04
CA LEU A 24 3.13 -16.89 12.83
C LEU A 24 2.24 -15.72 12.37
N VAL A 25 1.13 -15.44 13.06
CA VAL A 25 0.30 -14.24 12.81
C VAL A 25 0.37 -13.23 13.96
N GLY A 26 1.08 -13.56 15.06
CA GLY A 26 1.13 -12.74 16.29
C GLY A 26 2.50 -12.60 16.96
N GLN A 27 3.62 -12.94 16.31
CA GLN A 27 4.94 -13.00 16.96
C GLN A 27 5.74 -11.69 17.03
N MET A 28 5.38 -10.68 16.26
CA MET A 28 6.10 -9.40 16.32
C MET A 28 5.60 -8.60 17.51
N SER A 29 6.49 -8.32 18.47
CA SER A 29 6.13 -7.43 19.58
C SER A 29 5.74 -6.05 19.03
N ARG A 30 4.85 -5.33 19.72
CA ARG A 30 4.43 -3.99 19.27
C ARG A 30 5.61 -3.02 19.17
N ASP A 31 6.61 -3.16 20.03
CA ASP A 31 7.87 -2.39 19.99
C ASP A 31 8.74 -2.75 18.79
N GLU A 32 8.83 -4.03 18.45
CA GLU A 32 9.54 -4.49 17.26
C GLU A 32 8.86 -4.00 15.99
N LEU A 33 7.53 -4.12 15.90
CA LEU A 33 6.76 -3.58 14.77
C LEU A 33 6.99 -2.07 14.63
N ARG A 34 6.91 -1.32 15.73
CA ARG A 34 7.21 0.12 15.73
C ARG A 34 8.61 0.41 15.18
N ARG A 35 9.64 -0.35 15.60
CA ARG A 35 11.01 -0.19 15.11
C ARG A 35 11.10 -0.49 13.60
N LEU A 36 10.51 -1.60 13.15
CA LEU A 36 10.53 -2.01 11.75
C LEU A 36 9.74 -1.07 10.82
N LEU A 37 8.69 -0.40 11.32
CA LEU A 37 8.02 0.66 10.56
C LEU A 37 9.00 1.78 10.18
N LYS A 38 9.89 2.18 11.09
CA LYS A 38 10.91 3.20 10.79
C LYS A 38 12.01 2.69 9.87
N GLU A 39 12.45 1.45 10.05
CA GLU A 39 13.62 0.88 9.35
C GLU A 39 13.30 0.37 7.93
N GLN A 40 12.12 -0.25 7.78
CA GLN A 40 11.72 -0.97 6.56
C GLN A 40 10.57 -0.30 5.79
N VAL A 41 9.67 0.42 6.46
CA VAL A 41 8.50 1.02 5.80
C VAL A 41 8.78 2.46 5.36
N ALA A 42 9.31 3.30 6.25
CA ALA A 42 9.54 4.72 5.97
C ALA A 42 10.36 4.96 4.69
N ILE A 43 10.03 6.03 3.96
CA ILE A 43 10.79 6.45 2.76
C ILE A 43 12.20 6.88 3.18
N ARG A 44 13.22 6.34 2.52
CA ARG A 44 14.63 6.68 2.81
C ARG A 44 15.06 7.94 2.05
N GLN A 45 16.11 8.59 2.55
CA GLN A 45 16.71 9.74 1.86
C GLN A 45 17.25 9.28 0.50
N GLY A 46 16.91 10.01 -0.57
CA GLY A 46 17.35 9.70 -1.94
C GLY A 46 16.65 8.52 -2.61
N GLU A 47 15.69 7.89 -1.93
CA GLU A 47 14.93 6.77 -2.49
C GLU A 47 14.01 7.18 -3.64
N LEU A 48 13.44 8.39 -3.53
CA LEU A 48 12.57 8.98 -4.54
C LEU A 48 13.25 10.25 -5.08
N PRO A 49 13.49 10.36 -6.40
CA PRO A 49 14.38 11.39 -6.98
C PRO A 49 13.93 12.83 -6.78
N TYR A 50 12.66 13.07 -6.43
CA TYR A 50 12.08 14.40 -6.27
C TYR A 50 11.59 14.68 -4.83
N ILE A 51 11.90 13.79 -3.89
CA ILE A 51 11.40 13.87 -2.51
C ILE A 51 12.57 13.83 -1.53
N GLU A 52 12.63 14.83 -0.67
CA GLU A 52 13.54 14.93 0.45
C GLU A 52 12.85 14.45 1.73
N LYS A 53 13.53 13.64 2.54
CA LYS A 53 13.02 13.25 3.86
C LYS A 53 13.38 14.33 4.88
N VAL A 54 12.37 14.88 5.56
CA VAL A 54 12.55 15.90 6.60
C VAL A 54 12.65 15.26 7.98
N THR A 55 11.60 14.55 8.41
CA THR A 55 11.54 13.89 9.72
C THR A 55 10.88 12.53 9.62
N VAL A 56 11.18 11.66 10.59
CA VAL A 56 10.49 10.37 10.77
C VAL A 56 10.34 10.09 12.26
N GLY A 57 9.12 9.79 12.68
CA GLY A 57 8.75 9.49 14.06
C GLY A 57 7.95 8.20 14.14
N THR A 58 8.02 7.54 15.28
CA THR A 58 7.21 6.35 15.55
C THR A 58 6.80 6.35 17.01
N GLY A 59 5.62 5.83 17.33
CA GLY A 59 5.13 5.76 18.69
C GLY A 59 3.94 4.82 18.82
N PHE A 60 3.15 5.03 19.86
CA PHE A 60 1.91 4.30 20.12
C PHE A 60 0.74 5.26 20.23
N MET A 61 -0.38 4.91 19.61
CA MET A 61 -1.66 5.55 19.85
C MET A 61 -2.12 5.27 21.29
N ALA A 62 -3.09 6.04 21.80
CA ALA A 62 -3.65 5.82 23.14
C ALA A 62 -4.19 4.40 23.36
N HIS A 63 -4.73 3.77 22.30
CA HIS A 63 -5.19 2.38 22.31
C HIS A 63 -4.06 1.35 22.04
N GLY A 64 -2.80 1.77 22.10
CA GLY A 64 -1.61 0.94 22.02
C GLY A 64 -1.23 0.44 20.62
N ALA A 65 -1.84 0.96 19.55
CA ALA A 65 -1.43 0.62 18.18
C ALA A 65 -0.15 1.37 17.78
N PRO A 66 0.85 0.71 17.19
CA PRO A 66 2.03 1.39 16.68
C PRO A 66 1.67 2.31 15.51
N TYR A 67 2.38 3.43 15.42
CA TYR A 67 2.26 4.36 14.29
C TYR A 67 3.63 4.79 13.75
N LEU A 68 3.61 5.23 12.50
CA LEU A 68 4.70 5.91 11.79
C LEU A 68 4.21 7.29 11.35
N THR A 69 4.96 8.33 11.67
CA THR A 69 4.81 9.66 11.10
C THR A 69 6.03 10.02 10.28
N GLN A 70 5.84 10.63 9.12
CA GLN A 70 6.94 11.01 8.25
C GLN A 70 6.63 12.32 7.51
N SER A 71 7.49 13.32 7.66
CA SER A 71 7.45 14.53 6.83
C SER A 71 8.43 14.40 5.67
N LEU A 72 7.93 14.67 4.48
CA LEU A 72 8.62 14.65 3.21
C LEU A 72 8.47 16.02 2.54
N ARG A 73 9.49 16.49 1.83
CA ARG A 73 9.47 17.76 1.11
C ARG A 73 9.74 17.52 -0.36
N PHE A 74 9.05 18.25 -1.23
CA PHE A 74 9.33 18.21 -2.66
C PHE A 74 9.16 19.60 -3.28
N GLN A 75 9.82 19.80 -4.42
CA GLN A 75 9.65 21.02 -5.21
C GLN A 75 8.45 20.85 -6.14
N ARG A 76 7.54 21.81 -6.07
CA ARG A 76 6.36 21.91 -6.91
C ARG A 76 6.55 23.03 -7.91
N GLN A 77 6.15 22.81 -9.16
CA GLN A 77 6.06 23.87 -10.16
C GLN A 77 4.76 24.66 -10.00
N GLY A 78 4.88 25.97 -9.83
CA GLY A 78 3.78 26.93 -9.79
C GLY A 78 3.95 28.02 -10.85
N LEU A 79 2.96 28.92 -10.95
CA LEU A 79 2.96 30.04 -11.91
C LEU A 79 4.17 30.98 -11.76
N MET A 80 4.71 31.08 -10.55
CA MET A 80 5.80 31.98 -10.19
C MET A 80 7.15 31.26 -10.00
N GLY A 81 7.27 30.01 -10.47
CA GLY A 81 8.48 29.18 -10.31
C GLY A 81 8.28 27.97 -9.40
N TYR A 82 9.36 27.49 -8.79
CA TYR A 82 9.33 26.32 -7.91
C TYR A 82 9.09 26.73 -6.45
N PHE A 83 8.15 26.04 -5.79
CA PHE A 83 7.80 26.27 -4.39
C PHE A 83 7.91 24.96 -3.60
N PRO A 84 8.38 25.01 -2.34
CA PRO A 84 8.40 23.84 -1.48
C PRO A 84 6.97 23.45 -1.07
N ALA A 85 6.67 22.16 -1.19
CA ALA A 85 5.49 21.54 -0.60
C ALA A 85 5.93 20.52 0.45
N GLU A 86 5.19 20.43 1.56
CA GLU A 86 5.43 19.45 2.61
C GLU A 86 4.33 18.40 2.58
N MET A 87 4.73 17.12 2.52
CA MET A 87 3.85 15.97 2.64
C MET A 87 4.08 15.33 4.00
N THR A 88 3.04 15.31 4.82
CA THR A 88 3.00 14.56 6.07
C THR A 88 2.28 13.24 5.85
N VAL A 89 2.93 12.14 6.21
CA VAL A 89 2.35 10.81 6.22
C VAL A 89 2.14 10.36 7.66
N GLU A 90 0.94 9.87 7.97
CA GLU A 90 0.59 9.26 9.24
C GLU A 90 0.03 7.86 8.97
N MET A 91 0.74 6.82 9.41
CA MET A 91 0.31 5.43 9.29
C MET A 91 0.10 4.83 10.67
N VAL A 92 -1.03 4.17 10.88
CA VAL A 92 -1.36 3.45 12.11
C VAL A 92 -1.63 1.99 11.77
N VAL A 93 -1.06 1.08 12.57
CA VAL A 93 -1.21 -0.37 12.38
C VAL A 93 -1.94 -0.96 13.59
N PRO A 94 -3.27 -0.91 13.64
CA PRO A 94 -4.05 -1.48 14.74
C PRO A 94 -4.08 -3.02 14.69
N SER A 95 -4.73 -3.66 15.65
CA SER A 95 -4.82 -5.13 15.71
C SER A 95 -5.72 -5.75 14.65
N ASP A 96 -6.71 -5.02 14.16
CA ASP A 96 -7.75 -5.53 13.27
C ASP A 96 -8.28 -4.45 12.30
N GLU A 97 -8.99 -4.92 11.28
CA GLU A 97 -9.54 -4.08 10.22
C GLU A 97 -10.65 -3.12 10.70
N LYS A 98 -11.41 -3.49 11.73
CA LYS A 98 -12.46 -2.61 12.28
C LYS A 98 -11.84 -1.38 12.96
N GLN A 99 -10.74 -1.56 13.68
CA GLN A 99 -9.96 -0.46 14.25
C GLN A 99 -9.27 0.37 13.16
N ALA A 100 -8.73 -0.26 12.11
CA ALA A 100 -8.15 0.45 10.97
C ALA A 100 -9.19 1.34 10.28
N TYR A 101 -10.39 0.82 10.06
CA TYR A 101 -11.52 1.59 9.53
C TYR A 101 -11.86 2.77 10.43
N ARG A 102 -12.01 2.56 11.75
CA ARG A 102 -12.28 3.66 12.71
C ARG A 102 -11.20 4.73 12.67
N GLN A 103 -9.94 4.34 12.60
CA GLN A 103 -8.83 5.28 12.50
C GLN A 103 -8.86 6.07 11.19
N ALA A 104 -9.20 5.43 10.08
CA ALA A 104 -9.38 6.11 8.80
C ALA A 104 -10.58 7.08 8.82
N VAL A 105 -11.68 6.72 9.48
CA VAL A 105 -12.80 7.64 9.71
C VAL A 105 -12.33 8.85 10.53
N PHE A 106 -11.57 8.64 11.61
CA PHE A 106 -11.00 9.73 12.40
C PHE A 106 -10.07 10.63 11.58
N PHE A 107 -9.18 10.06 10.77
CA PHE A 107 -8.31 10.82 9.88
C PHE A 107 -9.09 11.69 8.89
N ALA A 108 -10.21 11.19 8.38
CA ALA A 108 -11.11 11.96 7.53
C ALA A 108 -11.89 13.03 8.29
N GLN A 109 -12.30 12.77 9.54
CA GLN A 109 -13.05 13.74 10.35
C GLN A 109 -12.23 14.99 10.71
N THR A 110 -10.90 14.91 10.80
CA THR A 110 -10.06 16.11 11.00
C THR A 110 -10.07 17.10 9.81
N GLN A 111 -10.91 16.87 8.81
CA GLN A 111 -11.16 17.73 7.65
C GLN A 111 -12.37 18.69 7.83
N PHE A 112 -13.04 18.68 9.00
CA PHE A 112 -14.15 19.60 9.24
C PHE A 112 -13.67 21.06 9.23
N ALA A 113 -14.29 21.86 8.35
CA ALA A 113 -14.30 23.31 8.49
C ALA A 113 -14.88 23.70 9.86
N LEU A 114 -14.53 24.91 10.33
CA LEU A 114 -15.05 25.47 11.58
C LEU A 114 -16.59 25.29 11.67
N PRO A 115 -17.14 25.05 12.88
CA PRO A 115 -18.58 24.97 13.08
C PRO A 115 -19.30 26.16 12.42
N GLY A 116 -20.26 25.89 11.52
CA GLY A 116 -21.04 26.92 10.82
C GLY A 116 -20.81 27.05 9.30
N THR A 117 -19.94 26.23 8.71
CA THR A 117 -19.73 26.21 7.25
C THR A 117 -20.64 25.15 6.59
N PRO A 118 -21.60 25.50 5.71
CA PRO A 118 -22.47 24.52 5.06
C PRO A 118 -21.71 23.74 3.96
N GLY A 119 -21.87 22.42 3.97
CA GLY A 119 -21.28 21.51 2.99
C GLY A 119 -20.36 20.50 3.68
N LEU A 120 -20.85 19.28 3.86
CA LEU A 120 -19.96 18.14 4.08
C LEU A 120 -19.05 18.05 2.84
N PRO A 121 -17.71 18.17 2.94
CA PRO A 121 -16.88 17.66 1.87
C PRO A 121 -17.12 16.15 1.82
N GLU A 122 -17.61 15.65 0.68
CA GLU A 122 -17.83 14.22 0.43
C GLU A 122 -16.48 13.50 0.50
N GLY A 123 -16.08 13.14 1.72
CA GLY A 123 -14.89 12.37 1.99
C GLY A 123 -15.02 10.99 1.37
N THR A 124 -14.26 10.75 0.31
CA THR A 124 -14.19 9.44 -0.33
C THR A 124 -13.33 8.52 0.52
N HIS A 125 -13.99 7.73 1.36
CA HIS A 125 -13.37 6.60 2.05
C HIS A 125 -13.18 5.46 1.04
N SER A 126 -11.97 5.30 0.52
CA SER A 126 -11.68 4.20 -0.40
C SER A 126 -11.20 2.96 0.35
N GLY A 127 -12.00 1.89 0.34
CA GLY A 127 -11.53 0.52 0.54
C GLY A 127 -10.89 -0.11 -0.72
N PHE A 128 -10.65 0.71 -1.75
CA PHE A 128 -10.29 0.34 -3.12
C PHE A 128 -8.99 1.04 -3.57
N PRO A 129 -8.38 0.68 -4.72
CA PRO A 129 -7.02 1.06 -5.08
C PRO A 129 -6.83 2.57 -5.13
N VAL A 130 -5.75 3.04 -4.50
CA VAL A 130 -5.37 4.46 -4.38
C VAL A 130 -5.91 5.37 -5.49
N GLY A 131 -5.59 5.29 -6.77
CA GLY A 131 -6.02 6.28 -7.79
C GLY A 131 -7.46 6.24 -8.35
N LEU A 132 -8.48 5.83 -7.59
CA LEU A 132 -9.90 6.00 -7.97
C LEU A 132 -10.62 6.86 -6.90
N LYS A 133 -10.56 8.19 -7.07
CA LYS A 133 -11.31 9.19 -6.29
C LYS A 133 -11.09 9.10 -4.76
N SER A 134 -9.92 9.48 -4.26
CA SER A 134 -9.61 9.40 -2.81
C SER A 134 -9.07 10.69 -2.20
N TRP A 135 -9.14 11.80 -2.95
CA TRP A 135 -8.75 13.13 -2.49
C TRP A 135 -9.99 13.91 -2.03
N VAL A 136 -10.06 14.24 -0.74
CA VAL A 136 -11.27 14.85 -0.15
C VAL A 136 -11.39 16.35 -0.46
N TYR A 137 -10.28 17.00 -0.86
CA TYR A 137 -10.35 18.33 -1.46
C TYR A 137 -9.13 18.55 -2.36
N ALA A 138 -9.34 18.45 -3.67
CA ALA A 138 -8.44 18.99 -4.67
C ALA A 138 -9.25 20.01 -5.48
N PRO A 139 -8.98 21.32 -5.34
CA PRO A 139 -9.64 22.31 -6.19
C PRO A 139 -9.39 21.95 -7.68
N PRO A 140 -10.37 22.16 -8.57
CA PRO A 140 -10.23 21.81 -9.99
C PRO A 140 -8.96 22.40 -10.60
N ASP A 141 -8.34 21.68 -11.54
CA ASP A 141 -7.21 22.21 -12.30
C ASP A 141 -7.65 23.53 -12.98
N GLY A 142 -6.93 24.62 -12.71
CA GLY A 142 -7.28 25.97 -13.19
C GLY A 142 -8.18 26.80 -12.27
N ALA A 143 -8.55 26.30 -11.09
CA ALA A 143 -9.23 27.10 -10.08
C ALA A 143 -8.36 28.31 -9.68
N LYS A 144 -8.98 29.48 -9.57
CA LYS A 144 -8.29 30.69 -9.11
C LYS A 144 -7.81 30.49 -7.66
N PRO A 145 -6.60 30.95 -7.31
CA PRO A 145 -6.15 30.97 -5.93
C PRO A 145 -7.18 31.69 -5.05
N GLY A 146 -7.56 31.09 -3.93
CA GLY A 146 -8.61 31.61 -3.05
C GLY A 146 -8.27 31.42 -1.58
N PRO A 147 -8.97 32.13 -0.68
CA PRO A 147 -8.85 31.92 0.77
C PRO A 147 -9.35 30.51 1.11
N GLY A 148 -8.53 29.73 1.81
CA GLY A 148 -8.87 28.36 2.20
C GLY A 148 -7.71 27.68 2.93
N GLN A 149 -7.90 26.47 3.42
CA GLN A 149 -6.78 25.69 3.96
C GLN A 149 -5.95 25.17 2.78
N GLY A 150 -4.66 25.51 2.74
CA GLY A 150 -3.69 24.97 1.79
C GLY A 150 -3.32 23.53 2.11
N THR A 151 -4.29 22.65 2.35
CA THR A 151 -4.03 21.26 2.70
C THR A 151 -4.93 20.32 1.91
N SER A 152 -4.32 19.31 1.27
CA SER A 152 -5.05 18.22 0.62
C SER A 152 -4.76 16.92 1.33
N VAL A 153 -5.78 16.10 1.55
CA VAL A 153 -5.68 14.88 2.36
C VAL A 153 -6.19 13.68 1.57
N LEU A 154 -5.39 12.62 1.57
CA LEU A 154 -5.69 11.27 1.12
C LEU A 154 -5.78 10.36 2.34
N VAL A 155 -6.87 9.61 2.48
CA VAL A 155 -7.03 8.62 3.56
C VAL A 155 -7.32 7.25 2.95
N VAL A 156 -6.58 6.24 3.39
CA VAL A 156 -6.68 4.85 2.92
C VAL A 156 -6.68 3.91 4.12
N TYR A 157 -7.47 2.85 4.05
CA TYR A 157 -7.34 1.72 4.98
C TYR A 157 -7.41 0.40 4.24
N GLY A 158 -6.84 -0.66 4.83
CA GLY A 158 -6.96 -2.00 4.29
C GLY A 158 -6.32 -3.04 5.20
N GLY A 159 -7.08 -4.06 5.59
CA GLY A 159 -6.65 -4.97 6.65
C GLY A 159 -6.35 -4.19 7.93
N SER A 160 -5.27 -4.53 8.63
CA SER A 160 -4.87 -3.89 9.88
C SER A 160 -4.03 -2.61 9.70
N VAL A 161 -4.31 -1.79 8.68
CA VAL A 161 -3.55 -0.57 8.38
C VAL A 161 -4.50 0.58 8.03
N ALA A 162 -4.26 1.75 8.63
CA ALA A 162 -4.84 3.03 8.24
C ALA A 162 -3.71 4.01 7.90
N LEU A 163 -3.87 4.75 6.81
CA LEU A 163 -2.89 5.69 6.29
C LEU A 163 -3.58 7.02 5.96
N ARG A 164 -2.96 8.11 6.40
CA ARG A 164 -3.28 9.48 5.99
C ARG A 164 -2.05 10.08 5.33
N VAL A 165 -2.24 10.70 4.18
CA VAL A 165 -1.25 11.54 3.51
C VAL A 165 -1.83 12.93 3.39
N SER A 166 -1.15 13.93 3.95
CA SER A 166 -1.56 15.33 3.92
C SER A 166 -0.49 16.13 3.18
N ILE A 167 -0.86 16.86 2.15
CA ILE A 167 0.03 17.80 1.45
C ILE A 167 -0.31 19.19 1.96
N GLN A 168 0.63 19.83 2.64
CA GLN A 168 0.55 21.22 3.06
C GLN A 168 1.28 22.10 2.04
N TYR A 169 0.58 23.12 1.56
CA TYR A 169 1.10 24.14 0.66
C TYR A 169 1.44 25.39 1.45
N GLN A 170 2.56 26.01 1.11
CA GLN A 170 2.84 27.36 1.59
C GLN A 170 1.94 28.37 0.86
N PRO A 171 1.44 29.41 1.55
CA PRO A 171 0.74 30.50 0.89
C PRO A 171 1.67 31.21 -0.10
N ILE A 172 1.11 31.76 -1.18
CA ILE A 172 1.84 32.49 -2.22
C ILE A 172 2.56 33.69 -1.63
N ASP A 173 1.91 34.39 -0.68
CA ASP A 173 2.52 35.42 0.14
C ASP A 173 2.33 35.07 1.62
N PRO A 174 3.37 34.63 2.34
CA PRO A 174 3.29 34.31 3.76
C PRO A 174 3.06 35.54 4.65
N LYS A 175 3.20 36.77 4.12
CA LYS A 175 2.96 38.02 4.84
C LYS A 175 1.57 38.61 4.58
N ALA A 176 0.79 38.03 3.66
CA ALA A 176 -0.54 38.51 3.36
C ALA A 176 -1.51 38.24 4.53
N LYS A 177 -2.35 39.23 4.85
CA LYS A 177 -3.42 39.09 5.88
C LYS A 177 -4.41 37.96 5.56
N THR A 178 -4.54 37.61 4.27
CA THR A 178 -5.33 36.50 3.78
C THR A 178 -4.40 35.54 3.05
N ALA A 179 -4.24 34.33 3.58
CA ALA A 179 -3.43 33.30 2.95
C ALA A 179 -4.10 32.83 1.65
N VAL A 180 -3.40 33.03 0.53
CA VAL A 180 -3.85 32.58 -0.80
C VAL A 180 -3.01 31.37 -1.20
N PHE A 181 -3.66 30.27 -1.53
CA PHE A 181 -2.99 29.01 -1.89
C PHE A 181 -3.17 28.66 -3.36
N LEU A 182 -2.17 28.02 -3.96
CA LEU A 182 -2.29 27.42 -5.29
C LEU A 182 -3.13 26.13 -5.23
N PRO A 183 -3.97 25.86 -6.25
CA PRO A 183 -4.74 24.62 -6.31
C PRO A 183 -3.82 23.39 -6.34
N VAL A 184 -4.24 22.23 -5.84
CA VAL A 184 -3.45 20.99 -5.88
C VAL A 184 -3.20 20.59 -7.34
N SER A 185 -1.93 20.43 -7.76
CA SER A 185 -1.67 20.00 -9.14
C SER A 185 -1.97 18.51 -9.31
N ARG A 186 -2.27 18.07 -10.54
CA ARG A 186 -2.33 16.64 -10.87
C ARG A 186 -1.05 15.89 -10.52
N GLU A 187 0.10 16.52 -10.74
CA GLU A 187 1.40 15.91 -10.45
C GLU A 187 1.62 15.67 -8.94
N ASP A 188 1.19 16.61 -8.09
CA ASP A 188 1.28 16.46 -6.63
C ASP A 188 0.43 15.29 -6.14
N ARG A 189 -0.78 15.13 -6.72
CA ARG A 189 -1.67 13.99 -6.45
C ARG A 189 -1.00 12.68 -6.85
N GLU A 190 -0.48 12.61 -8.08
CA GLU A 190 0.20 11.43 -8.62
C GLU A 190 1.42 11.02 -7.76
N ARG A 191 2.25 11.99 -7.34
CA ARG A 191 3.40 11.74 -6.46
C ARG A 191 2.98 11.23 -5.09
N SER A 192 1.97 11.84 -4.48
CA SER A 192 1.51 11.49 -3.13
C SER A 192 0.79 10.14 -3.10
N GLU A 193 0.01 9.85 -4.15
CA GLU A 193 -0.56 8.52 -4.37
C GLU A 193 0.53 7.46 -4.51
N TYR A 194 1.63 7.77 -5.21
CA TYR A 194 2.74 6.84 -5.33
C TYR A 194 3.39 6.56 -3.97
N VAL A 195 3.67 7.59 -3.17
CA VAL A 195 4.19 7.44 -1.80
C VAL A 195 3.24 6.59 -0.96
N ALA A 196 1.93 6.87 -1.00
CA ALA A 196 0.94 6.09 -0.27
C ALA A 196 0.97 4.60 -0.66
N ARG A 197 1.01 4.29 -1.96
CA ARG A 197 1.08 2.91 -2.46
C ARG A 197 2.37 2.20 -2.03
N LEU A 198 3.51 2.88 -2.07
CA LEU A 198 4.79 2.30 -1.63
C LEU A 198 4.75 1.95 -0.15
N LEU A 199 4.30 2.88 0.69
CA LEU A 199 4.21 2.67 2.12
C LEU A 199 3.21 1.56 2.48
N LEU A 200 2.03 1.55 1.85
CA LEU A 200 1.04 0.49 2.00
C LEU A 200 1.60 -0.88 1.57
N SER A 201 2.31 -0.94 0.46
CA SER A 201 2.96 -2.19 0.02
C SER A 201 3.98 -2.69 1.04
N ARG A 202 4.85 -1.80 1.52
CA ARG A 202 5.92 -2.15 2.48
C ARG A 202 5.38 -2.64 3.82
N VAL A 203 4.39 -1.95 4.37
CA VAL A 203 3.79 -2.39 5.65
C VAL A 203 3.09 -3.74 5.48
N GLN A 204 2.42 -3.99 4.35
CA GLN A 204 1.82 -5.30 4.08
C GLN A 204 2.87 -6.39 3.96
N MET A 205 3.99 -6.12 3.27
CA MET A 205 5.12 -7.05 3.18
C MET A 205 5.74 -7.34 4.56
N LEU A 206 5.92 -6.30 5.39
CA LEU A 206 6.39 -6.44 6.77
C LEU A 206 5.46 -7.33 7.60
N LEU A 207 4.16 -7.07 7.57
CA LEU A 207 3.15 -7.83 8.31
C LEU A 207 3.03 -9.29 7.83
N MET A 208 3.40 -9.58 6.59
CA MET A 208 3.43 -10.94 6.03
C MET A 208 4.76 -11.67 6.28
N ASN A 209 5.71 -11.06 7.00
CA ASN A 209 7.09 -11.54 7.13
C ASN A 209 7.72 -11.86 5.77
N TRP A 210 7.63 -10.92 4.83
CA TRP A 210 8.04 -11.12 3.44
C TRP A 210 9.49 -11.56 3.30
N GLU A 211 10.41 -10.97 4.06
CA GLU A 211 11.83 -11.33 4.00
C GLU A 211 12.07 -12.78 4.44
N GLY A 212 11.35 -13.25 5.47
CA GLY A 212 11.40 -14.63 5.96
C GLY A 212 10.51 -15.61 5.19
N SER A 213 9.81 -15.19 4.13
CA SER A 213 8.89 -16.07 3.39
C SER A 213 9.62 -17.16 2.62
N ASN A 214 9.05 -18.36 2.57
CA ASN A 214 9.61 -19.46 1.79
C ASN A 214 9.56 -19.17 0.28
N VAL A 215 10.71 -19.27 -0.38
CA VAL A 215 10.81 -19.13 -1.84
C VAL A 215 10.60 -20.48 -2.51
N LEU A 216 9.61 -20.55 -3.39
CA LEU A 216 9.28 -21.69 -4.24
C LEU A 216 9.61 -21.37 -5.70
N ARG A 217 9.61 -22.40 -6.54
CA ARG A 217 9.74 -22.27 -8.00
C ARG A 217 8.45 -22.71 -8.66
N ILE A 218 7.92 -21.88 -9.54
CA ILE A 218 6.71 -22.17 -10.32
C ILE A 218 7.01 -22.12 -11.81
N HIS A 219 6.29 -22.94 -12.59
CA HIS A 219 6.37 -22.88 -14.05
C HIS A 219 5.35 -21.87 -14.56
N SER A 220 5.78 -20.91 -15.38
CA SER A 220 4.91 -19.91 -16.01
C SER A 220 5.33 -19.73 -17.47
N GLY A 221 4.47 -20.19 -18.38
CA GLY A 221 4.77 -20.16 -19.82
C GLY A 221 6.06 -20.93 -20.13
N ARG A 222 7.09 -20.22 -20.60
CA ARG A 222 8.36 -20.79 -21.06
C ARG A 222 9.47 -20.81 -20.00
N ALA A 223 9.21 -20.32 -18.78
CA ALA A 223 10.23 -20.21 -17.75
C ALA A 223 9.77 -20.69 -16.38
N THR A 224 10.75 -20.91 -15.51
CA THR A 224 10.53 -21.08 -14.08
C THR A 224 10.71 -19.74 -13.39
N LEU A 225 9.72 -19.32 -12.61
CA LEU A 225 9.72 -18.07 -11.86
C LEU A 225 9.80 -18.34 -10.36
N PRO A 226 10.45 -17.46 -9.59
CA PRO A 226 10.36 -17.52 -8.14
C PRO A 226 8.92 -17.21 -7.70
N ALA A 227 8.46 -17.87 -6.65
CA ALA A 227 7.22 -17.54 -5.97
C ALA A 227 7.49 -17.46 -4.47
N ARG A 228 6.75 -16.65 -3.73
CA ARG A 228 6.89 -16.53 -2.27
C ARG A 228 5.63 -17.05 -1.59
N LYS A 229 5.80 -18.03 -0.71
CA LYS A 229 4.72 -18.57 0.11
C LYS A 229 4.73 -17.87 1.46
N THR A 230 3.66 -17.14 1.73
CA THR A 230 3.41 -16.43 2.98
C THR A 230 2.25 -17.09 3.74
N SER A 231 1.92 -16.55 4.92
CA SER A 231 0.71 -16.94 5.67
C SER A 231 -0.59 -16.60 4.93
N THR A 232 -0.55 -15.61 4.03
CA THR A 232 -1.72 -15.08 3.31
C THR A 232 -1.92 -15.71 1.93
N GLY A 233 -0.90 -16.34 1.35
CA GLY A 233 -1.04 -17.01 0.07
C GLY A 233 0.28 -17.31 -0.63
N LEU A 234 0.18 -17.63 -1.92
CA LEU A 234 1.32 -17.79 -2.82
C LEU A 234 1.40 -16.55 -3.71
N TYR A 235 2.52 -15.84 -3.66
CA TYR A 235 2.77 -14.63 -4.45
C TYR A 235 3.73 -14.93 -5.59
N ILE A 236 3.45 -14.34 -6.75
CA ILE A 236 4.25 -14.52 -7.96
C ILE A 236 4.61 -13.18 -8.58
N PRO A 237 5.74 -13.08 -9.28
CA PRO A 237 6.21 -11.86 -9.92
C PRO A 237 5.37 -11.60 -11.17
N ALA A 238 4.37 -10.73 -11.07
CA ALA A 238 3.39 -10.50 -12.12
C ALA A 238 4.03 -9.89 -13.38
N GLY A 239 4.98 -8.98 -13.25
CA GLY A 239 5.70 -8.43 -14.40
C GLY A 239 6.45 -9.54 -15.15
N SER A 240 7.26 -10.32 -14.44
CA SER A 240 7.98 -11.45 -15.01
C SER A 240 7.03 -12.50 -15.62
N ALA A 241 5.93 -12.85 -14.95
CA ALA A 241 4.93 -13.77 -15.48
C ALA A 241 4.32 -13.25 -16.79
N LEU A 242 3.91 -11.98 -16.85
CA LEU A 242 3.36 -11.37 -18.07
C LEU A 242 4.37 -11.40 -19.22
N ARG A 243 5.66 -11.12 -18.95
CA ARG A 243 6.72 -11.22 -19.97
C ARG A 243 6.87 -12.63 -20.52
N GLN A 244 6.78 -13.67 -19.67
CA GLN A 244 6.85 -15.06 -20.12
C GLN A 244 5.65 -15.48 -20.99
N HIS A 245 4.54 -14.75 -20.89
CA HIS A 245 3.37 -14.91 -21.76
C HIS A 245 3.34 -13.92 -22.93
N GLY A 246 4.48 -13.30 -23.27
CA GLY A 246 4.65 -12.43 -24.43
C GLY A 246 4.26 -10.96 -24.21
N GLY A 247 4.00 -10.54 -22.97
CA GLY A 247 3.64 -9.17 -22.65
C GLY A 247 4.82 -8.23 -22.46
N VAL A 248 4.67 -6.97 -22.87
CA VAL A 248 5.67 -5.91 -22.63
C VAL A 248 5.29 -5.14 -21.38
N VAL A 249 6.04 -5.30 -20.30
CA VAL A 249 5.76 -4.63 -19.02
C VAL A 249 6.41 -3.24 -18.99
N LYS A 250 5.61 -2.22 -18.71
CA LYS A 250 6.04 -0.83 -18.49
C LYS A 250 5.61 -0.38 -17.10
N GLN A 251 6.51 0.30 -16.39
CA GLN A 251 6.16 1.00 -15.16
C GLN A 251 5.54 2.35 -15.50
N GLY A 252 4.30 2.58 -15.06
CA GLY A 252 3.59 3.85 -15.19
C GLY A 252 3.92 4.85 -14.07
N ARG A 253 3.35 6.06 -14.18
CA ARG A 253 3.73 7.25 -13.38
C ARG A 253 3.30 7.28 -11.91
N THR A 254 2.65 6.24 -11.38
CA THR A 254 2.08 6.27 -10.00
C THR A 254 2.14 4.92 -9.27
N GLY A 255 3.19 4.13 -9.51
CA GLY A 255 3.24 2.75 -8.98
C GLY A 255 2.16 1.86 -9.61
N VAL A 256 1.86 2.13 -10.89
CA VAL A 256 0.92 1.35 -11.68
C VAL A 256 1.69 0.71 -12.82
N PHE A 257 1.76 -0.62 -12.80
CA PHE A 257 2.46 -1.38 -13.83
C PHE A 257 1.47 -1.77 -14.91
N THR A 258 1.87 -1.68 -16.17
CA THR A 258 1.00 -2.00 -17.29
C THR A 258 1.70 -2.98 -18.21
N ALA A 259 0.97 -3.95 -18.75
CA ALA A 259 1.46 -4.84 -19.77
C ALA A 259 0.39 -5.11 -20.81
N ASP A 260 0.78 -5.47 -22.02
CA ASP A 260 -0.14 -5.99 -23.02
C ASP A 260 -0.19 -7.52 -22.94
N TRP A 261 -1.38 -8.11 -22.92
CA TRP A 261 -1.59 -9.56 -22.89
C TRP A 261 -2.78 -9.94 -23.77
N ARG A 262 -2.56 -10.79 -24.78
CA ARG A 262 -3.59 -11.21 -25.76
C ARG A 262 -4.41 -10.03 -26.32
N GLY A 263 -3.75 -8.92 -26.65
CA GLY A 263 -4.39 -7.70 -27.17
C GLY A 263 -5.16 -6.86 -26.14
N LYS A 264 -5.10 -7.22 -24.85
CA LYS A 264 -5.70 -6.45 -23.74
C LYS A 264 -4.62 -5.81 -22.89
N ARG A 265 -4.86 -4.57 -22.46
CA ARG A 265 -4.02 -3.89 -21.47
C ARG A 265 -4.31 -4.44 -20.07
N VAL A 266 -3.31 -5.06 -19.45
CA VAL A 266 -3.29 -5.46 -18.04
C VAL A 266 -2.71 -4.30 -17.23
N THR A 267 -3.40 -3.88 -16.19
CA THR A 267 -2.97 -2.85 -15.24
C THR A 267 -2.87 -3.48 -13.86
N VAL A 268 -1.70 -3.36 -13.25
CA VAL A 268 -1.30 -3.93 -11.97
C VAL A 268 -0.94 -2.78 -11.02
N PRO A 269 -1.94 -2.19 -10.34
CA PRO A 269 -1.71 -1.07 -9.42
C PRO A 269 -1.15 -1.57 -8.08
N VAL A 270 -0.01 -1.02 -7.62
CA VAL A 270 0.59 -1.38 -6.32
C VAL A 270 -0.34 -1.02 -5.16
N ALA A 271 -0.32 -1.84 -4.12
CA ALA A 271 -1.18 -1.79 -2.93
C ALA A 271 -2.68 -1.95 -3.21
N ALA A 272 -3.06 -2.26 -4.45
CA ALA A 272 -4.44 -2.49 -4.84
C ALA A 272 -4.87 -3.93 -4.60
N ARG A 273 -6.13 -4.15 -4.19
CA ARG A 273 -6.76 -5.48 -4.22
C ARG A 273 -7.47 -5.73 -5.56
N VAL A 274 -6.86 -5.28 -6.66
CA VAL A 274 -7.49 -5.37 -7.97
C VAL A 274 -6.47 -5.42 -9.11
N LEU A 275 -6.84 -6.11 -10.18
CA LEU A 275 -6.20 -6.01 -11.50
C LEU A 275 -7.21 -5.46 -12.51
N LEU A 276 -6.76 -4.66 -13.47
CA LEU A 276 -7.61 -4.22 -14.58
C LEU A 276 -7.14 -4.90 -15.85
N ILE A 277 -8.03 -5.58 -16.56
CA ILE A 277 -7.73 -6.27 -17.83
C ILE A 277 -8.68 -5.75 -18.89
N GLY A 278 -8.17 -4.87 -19.76
CA GLY A 278 -9.03 -4.07 -20.65
C GLY A 278 -10.00 -3.22 -19.83
N LYS A 279 -11.30 -3.49 -19.98
CA LYS A 279 -12.37 -2.83 -19.20
C LYS A 279 -12.82 -3.62 -17.97
N GLN A 280 -12.28 -4.81 -17.76
CA GLN A 280 -12.68 -5.69 -16.65
C GLN A 280 -11.87 -5.38 -15.40
N GLN A 281 -12.56 -5.33 -14.27
CA GLN A 281 -11.97 -5.20 -12.95
C GLN A 281 -12.01 -6.55 -12.24
N ILE A 282 -10.84 -7.09 -11.87
CA ILE A 282 -10.71 -8.39 -11.21
C ILE A 282 -10.26 -8.17 -9.77
N SER A 283 -11.11 -8.50 -8.81
CA SER A 283 -10.80 -8.40 -7.38
C SER A 283 -9.77 -9.44 -6.95
N LEU A 284 -8.84 -9.01 -6.10
CA LEU A 284 -7.85 -9.87 -5.45
C LEU A 284 -8.19 -10.00 -3.96
N SER A 285 -7.85 -11.15 -3.37
CA SER A 285 -7.99 -11.37 -1.92
C SER A 285 -6.99 -10.55 -1.11
N THR A 286 -5.80 -10.34 -1.65
CA THR A 286 -4.69 -9.59 -1.04
C THR A 286 -4.20 -8.49 -1.96
N PRO A 287 -3.57 -7.43 -1.41
CA PRO A 287 -3.06 -6.35 -2.25
C PRO A 287 -1.89 -6.82 -3.13
N VAL A 288 -1.74 -6.17 -4.28
CA VAL A 288 -0.51 -6.21 -5.10
C VAL A 288 0.63 -5.61 -4.27
N LEU A 289 1.74 -6.33 -4.18
CA LEU A 289 2.95 -5.89 -3.46
C LEU A 289 4.02 -5.44 -4.46
N TYR A 290 4.96 -4.65 -3.99
CA TYR A 290 6.11 -4.15 -4.74
C TYR A 290 7.33 -4.10 -3.83
N ASP A 291 8.40 -4.78 -4.24
CA ASP A 291 9.64 -4.93 -3.48
C ASP A 291 10.75 -3.95 -3.92
N GLY A 292 10.44 -3.01 -4.81
CA GLY A 292 11.43 -2.10 -5.41
C GLY A 292 11.95 -2.58 -6.77
N GLN A 293 11.71 -3.84 -7.15
CA GLN A 293 12.16 -4.41 -8.43
C GLN A 293 11.00 -4.99 -9.25
N GLU A 294 10.07 -5.66 -8.58
CA GLU A 294 9.00 -6.43 -9.23
C GLU A 294 7.68 -6.26 -8.48
N VAL A 295 6.58 -6.36 -9.22
CA VAL A 295 5.24 -6.41 -8.63
C VAL A 295 4.84 -7.86 -8.36
N TRP A 296 4.39 -8.11 -7.14
CA TRP A 296 3.99 -9.42 -6.68
C TRP A 296 2.49 -9.49 -6.48
N VAL A 297 1.86 -10.52 -7.03
CA VAL A 297 0.40 -10.71 -6.96
C VAL A 297 0.10 -12.10 -6.45
N GLU A 298 -0.98 -12.24 -5.69
CA GLU A 298 -1.47 -13.55 -5.26
C GLU A 298 -1.82 -14.40 -6.49
N ALA A 299 -1.23 -15.58 -6.54
CA ALA A 299 -1.13 -16.39 -7.74
C ALA A 299 -2.49 -16.92 -8.21
N ARG A 300 -3.42 -17.21 -7.29
CA ARG A 300 -4.77 -17.68 -7.63
C ARG A 300 -5.57 -16.57 -8.30
N GLY A 301 -5.61 -15.38 -7.70
CA GLY A 301 -6.27 -14.20 -8.25
C GLY A 301 -5.66 -13.79 -9.58
N PHE A 302 -4.33 -13.86 -9.71
CA PHE A 302 -3.64 -13.57 -10.96
C PHE A 302 -3.97 -14.59 -12.06
N ALA A 303 -3.95 -15.89 -11.76
CA ALA A 303 -4.32 -16.94 -12.72
C ALA A 303 -5.78 -16.79 -13.17
N GLN A 304 -6.70 -16.59 -12.23
CA GLN A 304 -8.12 -16.36 -12.53
C GLN A 304 -8.33 -15.12 -13.40
N ALA A 305 -7.61 -14.04 -13.13
CA ALA A 305 -7.67 -12.80 -13.92
C ALA A 305 -7.29 -13.04 -15.38
N LEU A 306 -6.29 -13.89 -15.62
CA LEU A 306 -5.83 -14.27 -16.96
C LEU A 306 -6.66 -15.42 -17.58
N GLY A 307 -7.79 -15.81 -16.99
CA GLY A 307 -8.64 -16.89 -17.50
C GLY A 307 -8.06 -18.30 -17.28
N GLY A 308 -7.04 -18.40 -16.43
CA GLY A 308 -6.27 -19.60 -16.16
C GLY A 308 -6.54 -20.21 -14.79
N LYS A 309 -5.69 -21.17 -14.42
CA LYS A 309 -5.72 -21.86 -13.12
C LYS A 309 -4.33 -22.25 -12.64
N LEU A 310 -4.17 -22.23 -11.32
CA LEU A 310 -3.02 -22.84 -10.67
C LEU A 310 -3.19 -24.35 -10.66
N VAL A 311 -2.26 -25.05 -11.29
CA VAL A 311 -2.24 -26.51 -11.32
C VAL A 311 -1.08 -26.99 -10.45
N LYS A 312 -1.38 -27.80 -9.43
CA LYS A 312 -0.36 -28.51 -8.65
C LYS A 312 -0.18 -29.90 -9.24
N GLN A 313 1.00 -30.20 -9.79
CA GLN A 313 1.38 -31.52 -10.26
C GLN A 313 2.55 -32.01 -9.42
N GLY A 314 2.28 -32.89 -8.45
CA GLY A 314 3.27 -33.34 -7.48
C GLY A 314 3.82 -32.17 -6.64
N GLY A 315 5.14 -31.99 -6.66
CA GLY A 315 5.85 -30.88 -6.01
C GLY A 315 5.87 -29.56 -6.81
N ALA A 316 5.46 -29.58 -8.08
CA ALA A 316 5.50 -28.43 -8.96
C ALA A 316 4.15 -27.68 -9.00
N ILE A 317 4.22 -26.35 -9.04
CA ILE A 317 3.06 -25.46 -9.25
C ILE A 317 3.23 -24.79 -10.61
N SER A 318 2.22 -24.88 -11.46
CA SER A 318 2.20 -24.27 -12.79
C SER A 318 1.09 -23.22 -12.88
N LEU A 319 1.44 -22.09 -13.49
CA LEU A 319 0.49 -21.07 -13.92
C LEU A 319 0.09 -21.37 -15.36
N SER A 320 -1.06 -22.03 -15.54
CA SER A 320 -1.66 -22.19 -16.87
C SER A 320 -2.61 -21.02 -17.11
N PRO A 321 -2.43 -20.23 -18.18
CA PRO A 321 -3.51 -19.39 -18.71
C PRO A 321 -4.61 -20.24 -19.36
#